data_AF-A0A954YJX7-F1
#
_entry.id   AF-A0A954YJX7-F1
#
_cell.length_a   1.000
_cell.length_b   1.000
_cell.length_c   1.000
_cell.angle_alpha   90.00
_cell.angle_beta   90.00
_cell.angle_gamma   90.00
#
_symmetry.space_group_name_H-M   'P 1'
#
loop_
_entity.id
_entity.type
_entity.pdbx_description
1 polymer ?
#
loop_
_entity_poly.entity_id
_entity_poly.type
_entity_poly.pdbx_seq_one_letter_code
_entity_poly.pdbx_strand_id
1 'polypeptide(L)'
;MILDTETMKSATADAWVKGIGYYLLSDLVAGALAKAPFADTKRKKWCRSRREFVRRTGYSLICSMLVRDSESLADDECRTLLATIETEIHGSANLARHAMNMALISVGIYKPTMRNETIAMARRIGPVEVDHGETGCRTPPAEPYILKAEARSKPKRPTKNKTSKSRKKS
;
A
#
# COMPACT_ATOMS: atom_id res chain seq x y z
N MET A 1 13.99 14.79 -7.90
CA MET A 1 12.80 15.58 -7.47
C MET A 1 13.33 16.76 -6.67
N ILE A 2 12.99 18.00 -7.04
CA ILE A 2 13.53 19.25 -6.46
C ILE A 2 12.52 19.88 -5.48
N LEU A 3 11.63 19.05 -4.89
CA LEU A 3 10.61 19.56 -3.98
C LEU A 3 11.15 19.58 -2.56
N ASP A 4 11.24 20.76 -1.96
CA ASP A 4 11.42 20.90 -0.53
C ASP A 4 10.06 20.77 0.17
N THR A 5 9.87 19.63 0.81
CA THR A 5 8.61 19.26 1.47
C THR A 5 8.47 19.89 2.86
N GLU A 6 9.55 20.42 3.43
CA GLU A 6 9.55 21.06 4.75
C GLU A 6 9.00 22.49 4.66
N THR A 7 9.30 23.20 3.58
CA THR A 7 8.84 24.58 3.35
C THR A 7 7.53 24.68 2.56
N MET A 8 7.03 23.56 2.01
CA MET A 8 5.79 23.54 1.26
C MET A 8 4.57 23.83 2.14
N LYS A 9 3.68 24.70 1.67
CA LYS A 9 2.41 24.96 2.37
C LYS A 9 1.41 23.82 2.16
N SER A 10 0.75 23.42 3.25
CA SER A 10 -0.35 22.43 3.25
C SER A 10 -1.48 22.76 2.27
N ALA A 11 -1.75 24.04 2.00
CA ALA A 11 -2.75 24.47 1.02
C ALA A 11 -2.34 24.17 -0.44
N THR A 12 -1.04 24.27 -0.76
CA THR A 12 -0.50 23.95 -2.08
C THR A 12 -0.70 22.47 -2.40
N ALA A 13 -0.53 21.59 -1.42
CA ALA A 13 -0.78 20.16 -1.58
C ALA A 13 -2.26 19.88 -1.94
N ASP A 14 -3.20 20.56 -1.30
CA ASP A 14 -4.63 20.43 -1.65
C ASP A 14 -4.90 20.92 -3.08
N ALA A 15 -4.26 22.01 -3.51
CA ALA A 15 -4.42 22.54 -4.88
C ALA A 15 -3.90 21.54 -5.93
N TRP A 16 -2.74 20.94 -5.70
CA TRP A 16 -2.16 19.94 -6.59
C TRP A 16 -3.07 18.73 -6.71
N VAL A 17 -3.51 18.15 -5.59
CA VAL A 17 -4.36 16.96 -5.58
C VAL A 17 -5.71 17.22 -6.24
N LYS A 18 -6.25 18.44 -6.13
CA LYS A 18 -7.48 18.84 -6.83
C LYS A 18 -7.33 18.92 -8.35
N GLY A 19 -6.13 19.19 -8.86
CA GLY A 19 -5.82 19.27 -10.29
C GLY A 19 -5.45 17.93 -10.94
N ILE A 20 -5.37 16.85 -10.17
CA ILE A 20 -5.02 15.54 -10.70
C ILE A 20 -6.17 14.97 -11.53
N GLY A 21 -5.90 14.67 -12.80
CA GLY A 21 -6.75 13.90 -13.69
C GLY A 21 -6.13 12.60 -14.20
N TYR A 22 -4.91 12.26 -13.75
CA TYR A 22 -4.19 11.08 -14.19
C TYR A 22 -3.55 10.34 -13.02
N TYR A 23 -3.64 9.02 -13.04
CA TYR A 23 -3.35 8.20 -11.87
C TYR A 23 -1.87 8.26 -11.46
N LEU A 24 -0.92 8.29 -12.40
CA LEU A 24 0.51 8.37 -12.01
C LEU A 24 0.83 9.65 -11.21
N LEU A 25 0.09 10.74 -11.42
CA LEU A 25 0.30 11.98 -10.67
C LEU A 25 -0.10 11.84 -9.21
N SER A 26 -1.09 11.01 -8.86
CA SER A 26 -1.40 10.77 -7.44
C SER A 26 -0.24 10.08 -6.74
N ASP A 27 0.39 9.09 -7.38
CA ASP A 27 1.47 8.33 -6.76
C ASP A 27 2.74 9.18 -6.65
N LEU A 28 3.02 10.03 -7.66
CA LEU A 28 4.09 11.00 -7.60
C LEU A 28 3.89 12.02 -6.46
N VAL A 29 2.70 12.62 -6.36
CA VAL A 29 2.37 13.60 -5.32
C VAL A 29 2.39 12.94 -3.94
N ALA A 30 1.83 11.74 -3.79
CA ALA A 30 1.88 10.97 -2.55
C ALA A 30 3.32 10.67 -2.11
N GLY A 31 4.15 10.19 -3.05
CA GLY A 31 5.55 9.86 -2.78
C GLY A 31 6.39 11.07 -2.41
N ALA A 32 6.11 12.22 -3.01
CA ALA A 32 6.72 13.50 -2.68
C ALA A 32 6.31 13.98 -1.28
N LEU A 33 5.02 13.92 -0.95
CA LEU A 33 4.48 14.48 0.28
C LEU A 33 4.60 13.56 1.51
N ALA A 34 5.06 12.32 1.36
CA ALA A 34 5.10 11.32 2.44
C ALA A 34 5.91 11.76 3.68
N LYS A 35 6.89 12.65 3.52
CA LYS A 35 7.69 13.21 4.63
C LYS A 35 7.25 14.59 5.10
N ALA A 36 6.27 15.19 4.42
CA ALA A 36 5.83 16.54 4.77
C ALA A 36 5.19 16.54 6.18
N PRO A 37 5.38 17.60 6.99
CA PRO A 37 4.85 17.66 8.36
C PRO A 37 3.32 17.58 8.41
N PHE A 38 2.65 17.94 7.32
CA PHE A 38 1.18 17.86 7.18
C PHE A 38 0.68 16.53 6.58
N ALA A 39 1.56 15.58 6.24
CA ALA A 39 1.20 14.35 5.55
C ALA A 39 0.11 13.56 6.28
N ASP A 40 0.24 13.41 7.60
CA ASP A 40 -0.72 12.69 8.43
C ASP A 40 -2.13 13.31 8.35
N THR A 41 -2.20 14.64 8.50
CA THR A 41 -3.46 15.38 8.40
C THR A 41 -4.06 15.24 7.00
N LYS A 42 -3.23 15.28 5.95
CA LYS A 42 -3.69 15.15 4.56
C LYS A 42 -4.18 13.76 4.22
N ARG A 43 -3.48 12.68 4.60
CA ARG A 43 -3.98 11.32 4.33
C ARG A 43 -5.38 11.12 4.93
N LYS A 44 -5.61 11.59 6.17
CA LYS A 44 -6.88 11.48 6.89
C LYS A 44 -7.98 12.27 6.18
N LYS A 45 -7.68 13.46 5.68
CA LYS A 45 -8.62 14.30 4.93
C LYS A 45 -8.94 13.69 3.56
N TRP A 46 -7.91 13.29 2.81
CA TRP A 46 -8.04 12.85 1.43
C TRP A 46 -8.73 11.50 1.31
N CYS A 47 -8.45 10.54 2.21
CA CYS A 47 -9.12 9.23 2.21
C CYS A 47 -10.65 9.31 2.36
N ARG A 48 -11.16 10.40 2.97
CA ARG A 48 -12.60 10.66 3.16
C ARG A 48 -13.25 11.45 2.02
N SER A 49 -12.48 11.84 1.01
CA SER A 49 -13.01 12.62 -0.11
C SER A 49 -13.90 11.76 -1.01
N ARG A 50 -15.01 12.33 -1.49
CA ARG A 50 -15.84 11.70 -2.53
C ARG A 50 -15.22 11.78 -3.93
N ARG A 51 -14.21 12.65 -4.12
CA ARG A 51 -13.52 12.79 -5.40
C ARG A 51 -12.50 11.67 -5.56
N GLU A 52 -12.65 10.86 -6.60
CA GLU A 52 -11.86 9.66 -6.84
C GLU A 52 -10.34 9.90 -6.74
N PHE A 53 -9.79 10.84 -7.51
CA PHE A 53 -8.34 11.11 -7.49
C PHE A 53 -7.84 11.64 -6.15
N VAL A 54 -8.64 12.43 -5.44
CA VAL A 54 -8.29 12.91 -4.10
C VAL A 54 -8.22 11.73 -3.14
N ARG A 55 -9.26 10.89 -3.16
CA ARG A 55 -9.37 9.70 -2.33
C ARG A 55 -8.22 8.73 -2.58
N ARG A 56 -7.98 8.43 -3.85
CA ARG A 56 -6.84 7.63 -4.32
C ARG A 56 -5.51 8.17 -3.80
N THR A 57 -5.26 9.46 -3.95
CA THR A 57 -4.02 10.09 -3.45
C THR A 57 -3.87 9.91 -1.94
N GLY A 58 -4.97 9.97 -1.18
CA GLY A 58 -4.96 9.68 0.25
C GLY A 58 -4.43 8.27 0.58
N TYR A 59 -4.91 7.24 -0.11
CA TYR A 59 -4.44 5.87 0.09
C TYR A 59 -3.02 5.66 -0.46
N SER A 60 -2.65 6.26 -1.60
CA SER A 60 -1.27 6.23 -2.11
C SER A 60 -0.28 6.92 -1.14
N LEU A 61 -0.72 7.97 -0.44
CA LEU A 61 0.09 8.64 0.58
C LEU A 61 0.36 7.71 1.77
N ILE A 62 -0.64 6.94 2.21
CA ILE A 62 -0.46 5.91 3.25
C ILE A 62 0.58 4.88 2.81
N CYS A 63 0.47 4.36 1.58
CA CYS A 63 1.46 3.41 1.05
C CYS A 63 2.87 4.01 1.09
N SER A 64 3.00 5.26 0.65
CA SER A 64 4.28 5.96 0.59
C SER A 64 4.89 6.25 1.97
N MET A 65 4.05 6.50 2.99
CA MET A 65 4.48 6.67 4.37
C MET A 65 5.03 5.34 4.94
N LEU A 66 4.25 4.25 4.81
CA LEU A 66 4.61 2.92 5.32
C LEU A 66 5.87 2.33 4.68
N VAL A 67 6.05 2.53 3.37
CA VAL A 67 7.26 2.08 2.64
C VAL A 67 8.52 2.73 3.21
N ARG A 68 8.42 4.00 3.65
CA ARG A 68 9.56 4.79 4.13
C ARG A 68 9.84 4.55 5.60
N ASP A 69 8.78 4.44 6.40
CA ASP A 69 8.83 4.24 7.83
C ASP A 69 7.62 3.40 8.26
N SER A 70 7.89 2.18 8.73
CA SER A 70 6.85 1.29 9.20
C SER A 70 6.11 1.85 10.40
N GLU A 71 6.72 2.73 11.19
CA GLU A 71 6.14 3.32 12.40
C GLU A 71 5.40 4.64 12.13
N SER A 72 5.35 5.09 10.88
CA SER A 72 4.65 6.32 10.48
C SER A 72 3.15 6.32 10.78
N LEU A 73 2.55 5.15 10.97
CA LEU A 73 1.18 4.95 11.43
C LEU A 73 1.17 4.06 12.67
N ALA A 74 0.38 4.44 13.67
CA ALA A 74 0.15 3.58 14.84
C ALA A 74 -0.74 2.37 14.47
N ASP A 75 -0.66 1.30 15.25
CA ASP A 75 -1.43 0.07 15.00
C ASP A 75 -2.95 0.33 15.06
N ASP A 76 -3.43 1.16 15.98
CA ASP A 76 -4.86 1.53 16.06
C ASP A 76 -5.34 2.34 14.85
N GLU A 77 -4.46 3.18 14.29
CA GLU A 77 -4.77 3.90 13.05
C GLU A 77 -4.80 2.94 11.86
N CYS A 78 -3.92 1.93 11.85
CA CYS A 78 -3.97 0.85 10.87
C CYS A 78 -5.28 0.07 10.99
N ARG A 79 -5.73 -0.30 12.20
CA ARG A 79 -7.03 -0.97 12.42
C ARG A 79 -8.19 -0.16 11.87
N THR A 80 -8.22 1.13 12.16
CA THR A 80 -9.26 2.05 11.66
C THR A 80 -9.26 2.13 10.13
N LEU A 81 -8.07 2.25 9.54
CA LEU A 81 -7.89 2.25 8.08
C LEU A 81 -8.38 0.93 7.46
N LEU A 82 -7.95 -0.19 8.03
CA LEU A 82 -8.29 -1.54 7.59
C LEU A 82 -9.80 -1.78 7.65
N ALA A 83 -10.46 -1.43 8.76
CA ALA A 83 -11.91 -1.51 8.88
C ALA A 83 -12.64 -0.67 7.81
N THR A 84 -12.14 0.53 7.51
CA THR A 84 -12.68 1.36 6.41
C THR A 84 -12.50 0.70 5.04
N ILE A 85 -11.35 0.05 4.81
CA ILE A 85 -11.10 -0.65 3.56
C ILE A 85 -12.05 -1.84 3.42
N GLU A 86 -12.18 -2.65 4.47
CA GLU A 86 -13.06 -3.83 4.48
C GLU A 86 -14.52 -3.48 4.12
N THR A 87 -15.03 -2.36 4.63
CA THR A 87 -16.42 -1.95 4.40
C THR A 87 -16.64 -1.28 3.05
N GLU A 88 -15.67 -0.50 2.54
CA GLU A 88 -15.92 0.40 1.42
C GLU A 88 -15.25 -0.01 0.09
N ILE A 89 -14.29 -0.95 0.09
CA ILE A 89 -13.45 -1.23 -1.09
C ILE A 89 -14.26 -1.60 -2.33
N HIS A 90 -15.22 -2.52 -2.19
CA HIS A 90 -16.04 -3.00 -3.31
C HIS A 90 -17.01 -1.94 -3.85
N GLY A 91 -17.46 -1.01 -3.01
CA GLY A 91 -18.31 0.12 -3.39
C GLY A 91 -17.55 1.37 -3.86
N SER A 92 -16.22 1.37 -3.74
CA SER A 92 -15.41 2.54 -4.08
C SER A 92 -15.19 2.69 -5.59
N ALA A 93 -14.95 3.93 -6.03
CA ALA A 93 -14.59 4.24 -7.42
C ALA A 93 -13.33 3.48 -7.86
N ASN A 94 -13.23 3.16 -9.14
CA ASN A 94 -12.28 2.19 -9.70
C ASN A 94 -10.82 2.41 -9.24
N LEU A 95 -10.28 3.61 -9.43
CA LEU A 95 -8.89 3.92 -9.10
C LEU A 95 -8.69 4.11 -7.60
N ALA A 96 -9.72 4.57 -6.87
CA ALA A 96 -9.68 4.65 -5.41
C ALA A 96 -9.65 3.25 -4.79
N ARG A 97 -10.48 2.32 -5.29
CA ARG A 97 -10.49 0.90 -4.92
C ARG A 97 -9.14 0.25 -5.13
N HIS A 98 -8.49 0.52 -6.27
CA HIS A 98 -7.12 0.05 -6.50
C HIS A 98 -6.15 0.52 -5.40
N ALA A 99 -6.16 1.81 -5.07
CA ALA A 99 -5.27 2.35 -4.05
C ALA A 99 -5.62 1.83 -2.64
N MET A 100 -6.89 1.54 -2.35
CA MET A 100 -7.30 0.86 -1.11
C MET A 100 -6.71 -0.55 -1.01
N ASN A 101 -6.76 -1.33 -2.11
CA ASN A 101 -6.12 -2.64 -2.15
C ASN A 101 -4.59 -2.55 -1.94
N MET A 102 -3.96 -1.54 -2.54
CA MET A 102 -2.53 -1.31 -2.34
C MET A 102 -2.19 -0.87 -0.91
N ALA A 103 -3.06 -0.09 -0.25
CA ALA A 103 -2.90 0.29 1.15
C ALA A 103 -3.05 -0.92 2.08
N LEU A 104 -4.04 -1.78 1.85
CA LEU A 104 -4.21 -3.07 2.55
C LEU A 104 -2.95 -3.93 2.44
N ILE A 105 -2.43 -4.09 1.22
CA ILE A 105 -1.19 -4.82 0.97
C ILE A 105 -0.01 -4.17 1.70
N SER A 106 0.11 -2.85 1.65
CA SER A 106 1.21 -2.11 2.27
C SER A 106 1.23 -2.28 3.80
N VAL A 107 0.07 -2.22 4.46
CA VAL A 107 -0.01 -2.52 5.91
C VAL A 107 0.48 -3.94 6.18
N GLY A 108 0.01 -4.93 5.42
CA GLY A 108 0.43 -6.33 5.63
C GLY A 108 1.92 -6.58 5.37
N ILE A 109 2.53 -5.83 4.46
CA ILE A 109 3.96 -5.95 4.15
C ILE A 109 4.81 -5.22 5.18
N TYR A 110 4.50 -3.95 5.47
CA TYR A 110 5.40 -3.05 6.20
C TYR A 110 5.12 -2.99 7.71
N LYS A 111 3.96 -3.43 8.20
CA LYS A 111 3.65 -3.52 9.64
C LYS A 111 3.60 -4.97 10.13
N PRO A 112 4.71 -5.52 10.67
CA PRO A 112 4.73 -6.89 11.17
C PRO A 112 3.70 -7.18 12.26
N THR A 113 3.45 -6.23 13.15
CA THR A 113 2.46 -6.34 14.25
C THR A 113 1.04 -6.50 13.71
N MET A 114 0.74 -5.90 12.56
CA MET A 114 -0.59 -5.92 11.93
C MET A 114 -0.75 -7.00 10.85
N ARG A 115 0.33 -7.74 10.50
CA ARG A 115 0.34 -8.63 9.33
C ARG A 115 -0.72 -9.72 9.39
N ASN A 116 -0.83 -10.43 10.52
CA ASN A 116 -1.78 -11.52 10.67
C ASN A 116 -3.23 -11.03 10.57
N GLU A 117 -3.53 -9.90 11.21
CA GLU A 117 -4.84 -9.26 11.16
C GLU A 117 -5.18 -8.82 9.72
N THR A 118 -4.21 -8.23 9.03
CA THR A 118 -4.34 -7.79 7.63
C THR A 118 -4.59 -8.96 6.68
N ILE A 119 -3.90 -10.09 6.87
CA ILE A 119 -4.13 -11.31 6.08
C ILE A 119 -5.54 -11.85 6.29
N ALA A 120 -5.99 -11.91 7.54
CA ALA A 120 -7.35 -12.36 7.86
C ALA A 120 -8.41 -11.44 7.22
N MET A 121 -8.17 -10.13 7.20
CA MET A 121 -9.06 -9.18 6.53
C MET A 121 -9.01 -9.33 5.00
N ALA A 122 -7.83 -9.50 4.41
CA ALA A 122 -7.68 -9.73 2.97
C ALA A 122 -8.47 -10.96 2.49
N ARG A 123 -8.56 -12.01 3.32
CA ARG A 123 -9.43 -13.17 3.07
C ARG A 123 -10.91 -12.82 3.03
N ARG A 124 -11.37 -11.99 3.97
CA ARG A 124 -12.78 -11.57 4.05
C ARG A 124 -13.16 -10.62 2.92
N ILE A 125 -12.25 -9.72 2.53
CA ILE A 125 -12.42 -8.83 1.37
C ILE A 125 -12.51 -9.63 0.08
N GLY A 126 -11.63 -10.62 -0.11
CA GLY A 126 -11.59 -11.42 -1.33
C GLY A 126 -11.01 -10.67 -2.54
N PRO A 127 -11.29 -11.14 -3.77
CA PRO A 127 -10.77 -10.54 -5.00
C PRO A 127 -11.26 -9.10 -5.19
N VAL A 128 -10.35 -8.19 -5.57
CA VAL A 128 -10.66 -6.79 -5.86
C VAL A 128 -10.51 -6.54 -7.36
N GLU A 129 -11.62 -6.25 -8.03
CA GLU A 129 -11.64 -5.96 -9.46
C GLU A 129 -11.40 -4.47 -9.71
N VAL A 130 -10.45 -4.18 -10.61
CA VAL A 130 -10.12 -2.82 -11.05
C VAL A 130 -9.99 -2.87 -12.57
N ASP A 131 -10.63 -1.94 -13.24
CA ASP A 131 -10.44 -1.67 -14.65
C ASP A 131 -9.11 -0.91 -14.84
N HIS A 132 -8.16 -1.54 -15.52
CA HIS A 132 -6.86 -0.95 -15.85
C HIS A 132 -6.83 -0.38 -17.29
N GLY A 133 -7.99 -0.22 -17.93
CA GLY A 133 -8.10 0.13 -19.33
C GLY A 133 -7.58 -0.98 -20.25
N GLU A 134 -7.15 -0.60 -21.46
CA GLU A 134 -6.61 -1.52 -22.47
C GLU A 134 -5.18 -1.97 -22.14
N THR A 135 -5.01 -2.62 -20.98
CA THR A 135 -3.71 -3.11 -20.50
C THR A 135 -3.80 -4.53 -19.99
N GLY A 136 -2.68 -5.26 -19.99
CA GLY A 136 -2.57 -6.59 -19.37
C GLY A 136 -2.42 -6.54 -17.84
N CYS A 137 -2.54 -5.36 -17.22
CA CYS A 137 -2.35 -5.18 -15.79
C CYS A 137 -3.44 -5.90 -15.00
N ARG A 138 -3.04 -6.55 -13.91
CA ARG A 138 -3.95 -7.27 -13.01
C ARG A 138 -3.81 -6.72 -11.61
N THR A 139 -4.93 -6.56 -10.93
CA THR A 139 -4.95 -6.22 -9.52
C THR A 139 -4.38 -7.39 -8.71
N PRO A 140 -3.34 -7.17 -7.90
CA PRO A 140 -2.78 -8.24 -7.09
C PRO A 140 -3.78 -8.68 -6.02
N PRO A 141 -4.05 -9.99 -5.86
CA PRO A 141 -4.81 -10.48 -4.73
C PRO A 141 -4.03 -10.24 -3.43
N ALA A 142 -4.66 -9.54 -2.47
CA ALA A 142 -3.94 -8.97 -1.33
C ALA A 142 -3.26 -10.02 -0.44
N GLU A 143 -3.99 -11.06 -0.01
CA GLU A 143 -3.43 -12.13 0.83
C GLU A 143 -2.19 -12.80 0.21
N PRO A 144 -2.27 -13.44 -0.98
CA PRO A 144 -1.12 -14.14 -1.54
C PRO A 144 0.04 -13.20 -1.85
N TYR A 145 -0.23 -11.91 -2.11
CA TYR A 145 0.81 -10.91 -2.29
C TYR A 145 1.57 -10.64 -0.98
N ILE A 146 0.85 -10.43 0.13
CA ILE A 146 1.44 -10.24 1.47
C ILE A 146 2.26 -11.47 1.88
N LEU A 147 1.70 -12.67 1.73
CA LEU A 147 2.38 -13.92 2.07
C LEU A 147 3.67 -14.13 1.26
N LYS A 148 3.62 -13.82 -0.04
CA LYS A 148 4.80 -13.89 -0.93
C LYS A 148 5.87 -12.88 -0.53
N ALA A 149 5.48 -11.67 -0.12
CA ALA A 149 6.41 -10.66 0.36
C ALA A 149 7.08 -11.09 1.69
N GLU A 150 6.31 -11.64 2.62
CA GLU A 150 6.83 -12.18 3.88
C GLU A 150 7.81 -13.35 3.66
N ALA A 151 7.50 -14.25 2.73
CA ALA A 151 8.40 -15.36 2.39
C ALA A 151 9.74 -14.89 1.80
N ARG A 152 9.75 -13.75 1.10
CA ARG A 152 10.97 -13.15 0.54
C ARG A 152 11.82 -12.43 1.57
N SER A 153 11.22 -11.88 2.63
CA SER A 153 11.95 -11.17 3.68
C SER A 153 12.60 -12.11 4.70
N LYS A 154 12.12 -13.35 4.83
CA LYS A 154 12.76 -14.38 5.68
C LYS A 154 14.12 -14.80 5.07
N PRO A 155 15.20 -14.87 5.86
CA PRO A 155 16.49 -15.35 5.37
C PRO A 155 16.35 -16.77 4.84
N LYS A 156 16.91 -17.04 3.66
CA LYS A 156 16.89 -18.38 3.07
C LYS A 156 17.61 -19.34 4.02
N ARG A 157 16.91 -20.38 4.47
CA ARG A 157 17.49 -21.47 5.27
C ARG A 157 18.61 -22.11 4.42
N PRO A 158 19.82 -22.34 4.97
CA PRO A 158 20.91 -22.93 4.18
C PRO A 158 20.47 -24.30 3.65
N THR A 159 20.53 -24.47 2.33
CA THR A 159 20.26 -25.74 1.66
C THR A 159 21.30 -26.75 2.13
N LYS A 160 20.85 -27.77 2.89
CA LYS A 160 21.68 -28.95 3.18
C LYS A 160 22.02 -29.61 1.85
N ASN A 161 23.24 -29.42 1.36
CA ASN A 161 23.75 -30.20 0.24
C ASN A 161 23.65 -31.67 0.64
N LYS A 162 22.82 -32.43 -0.08
CA LYS A 162 22.85 -33.89 -0.04
C LYS A 162 24.14 -34.30 -0.74
N THR A 163 25.23 -34.47 0.02
CA THR A 163 26.40 -35.21 -0.45
C THR A 163 25.93 -36.64 -0.71
N SER A 164 25.77 -36.96 -1.98
CA SER A 164 25.45 -38.28 -2.49
C SER A 164 26.51 -39.27 -2.04
N LYS A 165 26.09 -40.29 -1.30
CA LYS A 165 26.80 -41.56 -1.23
C LYS A 165 26.94 -42.14 -2.66
N SER A 166 28.16 -42.22 -3.18
CA SER A 166 28.58 -43.28 -4.11
C SER A 166 29.98 -43.74 -3.69
N ARG A 167 30.13 -44.81 -2.90
CA ARG A 167 30.30 -46.22 -3.34
C ARG A 167 31.47 -46.43 -4.33
N LYS A 168 32.43 -47.22 -3.82
CA LYS A 168 33.18 -48.33 -4.44
C LYS A 168 34.54 -48.06 -5.09
N LYS A 169 35.52 -48.79 -4.54
CA LYS A 169 36.55 -49.65 -5.17
C LYS A 169 37.51 -48.92 -6.15
N SER A 170 38.81 -48.95 -5.95
CA SER A 170 39.64 -50.16 -5.88
C SER A 170 40.98 -49.90 -5.21
#